data_AF-A0A200QNF4-F1
#
_entry.id   AF-A0A200QNF4-F1
#
_cell.length_a   1.000
_cell.length_b   1.000
_cell.length_c   1.000
_cell.angle_alpha   90.00
_cell.angle_beta   90.00
_cell.angle_gamma   90.00
#
_symmetry.space_group_name_H-M   'P 1'
#
loop_
_entity.id
_entity.type
_entity.pdbx_description
1 polymer ?
#
loop_
_entity_poly.entity_id
_entity_poly.type
_entity_poly.pdbx_seq_one_letter_code
_entity_poly.pdbx_strand_id
1 'polypeptide(L)'
;MNSSVLRIYVVILFVLFSTQLALSAEDESPPSNFITWEDLRVNFTNLSNGEKHNTVIVVAKDGTGDSRTIQGAVNMVPDHNTKRVKIVILPGIYRERVHIPSHKPYVSFIGIQPSQTVITFNAKASDKDANGNQLNTGRTATVEVESDYFCATGITFQNTVVAESKGKGMQAVALKITGDKAVFFNANFLGGQDTLYDSEGSHYFYRCFIEGRVDFIFGKARSLYEGKYIWEELGVHIQEQSTFTVVWTISSNQKDGMTLDTQKEERRFGSGNTAVEVEDPIHQDGYRGQSYSPMRKQGLFWIKII
;
A
#
# COMPACT_ATOMS: atom_id res chain seq x y z
N MET A 1 20.05 -63.81 3.47
CA MET A 1 19.31 -62.79 2.68
C MET A 1 20.00 -62.67 1.33
N ASN A 2 19.30 -62.89 0.21
CA ASN A 2 19.92 -62.97 -1.12
C ASN A 2 20.49 -61.60 -1.53
N SER A 3 21.71 -61.56 -2.08
CA SER A 3 22.41 -60.31 -2.45
C SER A 3 21.62 -59.47 -3.47
N SER A 4 20.83 -60.13 -4.32
CA SER A 4 19.92 -59.48 -5.27
C SER A 4 18.76 -58.76 -4.59
N VAL A 5 18.25 -59.28 -3.46
CA VAL A 5 17.15 -58.65 -2.71
C VAL A 5 17.65 -57.39 -2.00
N LEU A 6 18.84 -57.44 -1.40
CA LEU A 6 19.46 -56.29 -0.74
C LEU A 6 19.70 -55.11 -1.72
N ARG A 7 20.12 -55.40 -2.96
CA ARG A 7 20.32 -54.38 -4.00
C ARG A 7 19.02 -53.66 -4.39
N ILE A 8 17.91 -54.40 -4.48
CA ILE A 8 16.60 -53.81 -4.79
C ILE A 8 16.14 -52.88 -3.68
N TYR A 9 16.30 -53.26 -2.40
CA TYR A 9 15.94 -52.40 -1.28
C TYR A 9 16.77 -51.11 -1.23
N VAL A 10 18.07 -51.18 -1.52
CA VAL A 10 18.96 -50.00 -1.56
C VAL A 10 18.54 -49.03 -2.67
N VAL A 11 18.19 -49.53 -3.86
CA VAL A 11 17.72 -48.68 -4.97
C VAL A 11 16.38 -48.04 -4.64
N ILE A 12 15.44 -48.77 -4.06
CA ILE A 12 14.13 -48.22 -3.65
C ILE A 12 14.31 -47.15 -2.57
N LEU A 13 15.14 -47.40 -1.55
CA LEU A 13 15.45 -46.40 -0.52
C LEU A 13 16.12 -45.15 -1.09
N PHE A 14 17.01 -45.31 -2.07
CA PHE A 14 17.69 -44.18 -2.70
C PHE A 14 16.74 -43.34 -3.57
N VAL A 15 15.81 -43.98 -4.28
CA VAL A 15 14.76 -43.30 -5.07
C VAL A 15 13.73 -42.62 -4.15
N LEU A 16 13.36 -43.27 -3.04
CA LEU A 16 12.49 -42.66 -2.03
C LEU A 16 13.18 -41.47 -1.34
N PHE A 17 14.47 -41.60 -1.01
CA PHE A 17 15.23 -40.51 -0.40
C PHE A 17 15.46 -39.34 -1.37
N SER A 18 15.71 -39.61 -2.66
CA SER A 18 15.89 -38.57 -3.67
C SER A 18 14.57 -37.86 -4.02
N THR A 19 13.45 -38.60 -4.06
CA THR A 19 12.12 -37.99 -4.23
C THR A 19 11.71 -37.19 -2.99
N GLN A 20 12.07 -37.63 -1.78
CA GLN A 20 11.87 -36.87 -0.55
C GLN A 20 12.69 -35.57 -0.55
N LEU A 21 13.95 -35.61 -1.02
CA LEU A 21 14.79 -34.41 -1.18
C LEU A 21 14.23 -33.45 -2.24
N ALA A 22 13.71 -33.97 -3.36
CA ALA A 22 13.13 -33.16 -4.43
C ALA A 22 11.82 -32.48 -4.03
N LEU A 23 11.04 -33.09 -3.13
CA LEU A 23 9.79 -32.51 -2.62
C LEU A 23 10.01 -31.39 -1.58
N SER A 24 11.22 -31.30 -1.01
CA SER A 24 11.61 -30.29 -0.02
C SER A 24 12.35 -29.07 -0.59
N ALA A 25 12.54 -29.01 -1.90
CA ALA A 25 13.05 -27.80 -2.55
C ALA A 25 11.91 -26.79 -2.72
N GLU A 26 11.46 -26.17 -1.63
CA GLU A 26 10.71 -24.92 -1.72
C GLU A 26 11.59 -23.88 -2.44
N ASP A 27 10.97 -23.06 -3.28
CA ASP A 27 11.57 -21.95 -4.03
C ASP A 27 12.12 -20.87 -3.08
N GLU A 28 13.25 -21.19 -2.43
CA GLU A 28 14.02 -20.34 -1.52
C GLU A 28 14.84 -19.34 -2.34
N SER A 29 14.19 -18.52 -3.17
CA SER A 29 14.84 -17.31 -3.67
C SER A 29 14.95 -16.32 -2.49
N PRO A 30 16.15 -15.82 -2.14
CA PRO A 30 16.27 -14.81 -1.10
C PRO A 30 15.47 -13.57 -1.49
N PRO A 31 14.94 -12.80 -0.52
CA PRO A 31 14.20 -11.57 -0.82
C PRO A 31 15.08 -10.67 -1.69
N SER A 32 14.63 -10.38 -2.90
CA SER A 32 15.31 -9.42 -3.75
C SER A 32 15.31 -8.06 -3.05
N ASN A 33 16.41 -7.31 -3.14
CA ASN A 33 16.50 -5.94 -2.62
C ASN A 33 15.56 -4.93 -3.33
N PHE A 34 14.64 -5.42 -4.16
CA PHE A 34 13.70 -4.66 -4.96
C PHE A 34 12.30 -5.21 -4.79
N ILE A 35 11.32 -4.31 -4.76
CA ILE A 35 9.90 -4.65 -4.83
C ILE A 35 9.52 -4.91 -6.29
N THR A 36 8.77 -5.99 -6.53
CA THR A 36 8.30 -6.41 -7.86
C THR A 36 6.78 -6.41 -7.94
N TRP A 37 6.22 -6.58 -9.14
CA TRP A 37 4.76 -6.67 -9.32
C TRP A 37 4.15 -7.91 -8.66
N GLU A 38 4.95 -8.96 -8.51
CA GLU A 38 4.63 -10.19 -7.84
C GLU A 38 4.37 -9.94 -6.35
N ASP A 39 5.02 -8.96 -5.75
CA ASP A 39 4.85 -8.59 -4.35
C ASP A 39 3.49 -7.94 -4.05
N LEU A 40 2.89 -7.35 -5.08
CA LEU A 40 1.60 -6.65 -5.03
C LEU A 40 0.44 -7.52 -5.51
N ARG A 41 0.66 -8.79 -5.88
CA ARG A 41 -0.40 -9.66 -6.37
C ARG A 41 -0.33 -11.07 -5.79
N VAL A 42 -1.48 -11.73 -5.77
CA VAL A 42 -1.61 -13.14 -5.41
C VAL A 42 -2.25 -13.87 -6.57
N ASN A 43 -1.74 -15.08 -6.85
CA ASN A 43 -2.38 -15.97 -7.79
C ASN A 43 -3.44 -16.81 -7.05
N PHE A 44 -4.70 -16.41 -7.15
CA PHE A 44 -5.81 -17.08 -6.47
C PHE A 44 -6.04 -18.53 -6.93
N THR A 45 -5.57 -18.92 -8.13
CA THR A 45 -5.69 -20.32 -8.61
C THR A 45 -4.83 -21.29 -7.80
N ASN A 46 -3.71 -20.83 -7.26
CA ASN A 46 -2.82 -21.69 -6.47
C ASN A 46 -3.36 -21.87 -5.05
N LEU A 47 -4.02 -20.84 -4.50
CA LEU A 47 -4.70 -20.92 -3.20
C LEU A 47 -5.86 -21.93 -3.20
N SER A 48 -6.61 -22.05 -4.30
CA SER A 48 -7.72 -23.02 -4.41
C SER A 48 -7.25 -24.47 -4.59
N ASN A 49 -6.02 -24.69 -5.05
CA ASN A 49 -5.48 -26.03 -5.29
C ASN A 49 -4.84 -26.66 -4.03
N GLY A 50 -4.92 -26.00 -2.88
CA GLY A 50 -4.40 -26.52 -1.61
C GLY A 50 -2.89 -26.34 -1.42
N GLU A 51 -2.20 -25.68 -2.35
CA GLU A 51 -0.82 -25.22 -2.15
C GLU A 51 -0.85 -23.96 -1.26
N LYS A 52 -1.01 -24.17 0.05
CA LYS A 52 -0.76 -23.12 1.04
C LYS A 52 0.74 -22.82 1.03
N HIS A 53 1.15 -21.84 0.23
CA HIS A 53 2.45 -21.21 0.45
C HIS A 53 2.44 -20.58 1.85
N ASN A 54 3.44 -20.89 2.68
CA ASN A 54 3.65 -20.34 4.04
C ASN A 54 3.78 -18.80 4.10
N THR A 55 3.52 -18.12 3.00
CA THR A 55 3.71 -16.70 2.76
C THR A 55 2.40 -15.96 2.46
N VAL A 56 1.23 -16.62 2.52
CA VAL A 56 -0.08 -15.96 2.30
C VAL A 56 -0.99 -16.14 3.52
N ILE A 57 -1.56 -15.03 3.99
CA ILE A 57 -2.50 -14.99 5.12
C ILE A 57 -3.78 -14.30 4.64
N VAL A 58 -4.93 -14.94 4.78
CA VAL A 58 -6.22 -14.39 4.35
C VAL A 58 -6.96 -13.76 5.53
N VAL A 59 -7.37 -12.51 5.37
CA VAL A 59 -8.24 -11.79 6.30
C VAL A 59 -9.66 -11.77 5.75
N ALA A 60 -10.61 -12.31 6.52
CA ALA A 60 -12.03 -12.31 6.18
C ALA A 60 -12.90 -12.06 7.41
N LYS A 61 -13.75 -11.03 7.37
CA LYS A 61 -14.60 -10.64 8.52
C LYS A 61 -15.62 -11.71 8.92
N ASP A 62 -16.05 -12.54 7.96
CA ASP A 62 -16.99 -13.64 8.18
C ASP A 62 -16.33 -14.88 8.84
N GLY A 63 -15.01 -14.86 9.01
CA GLY A 63 -14.24 -15.96 9.59
C GLY A 63 -13.90 -17.08 8.61
N THR A 64 -14.06 -16.87 7.30
CA THR A 64 -13.67 -17.85 6.27
C THR A 64 -12.16 -17.82 5.94
N GLY A 65 -11.44 -16.80 6.41
CA GLY A 65 -9.98 -16.64 6.26
C GLY A 65 -9.21 -17.12 7.49
N ASP A 66 -7.88 -16.98 7.44
CA ASP A 66 -6.98 -17.32 8.55
C ASP A 66 -7.14 -16.36 9.74
N SER A 67 -7.52 -15.10 9.50
CA SER A 67 -7.82 -14.09 10.54
C SER A 67 -9.10 -13.32 10.25
N ARG A 68 -9.81 -12.91 11.30
CA ARG A 68 -10.97 -11.98 11.21
C ARG A 68 -10.58 -10.51 11.20
N THR A 69 -9.36 -10.20 11.65
CA THR A 69 -8.84 -8.83 11.80
C THR A 69 -7.53 -8.68 11.06
N ILE A 70 -7.23 -7.47 10.63
CA ILE A 70 -5.98 -7.16 9.92
C ILE A 70 -4.82 -7.21 10.91
N GLN A 71 -4.97 -6.65 12.11
CA GLN A 71 -3.94 -6.76 13.15
C GLN A 71 -3.67 -8.23 13.51
N GLY A 72 -4.70 -9.06 13.58
CA GLY A 72 -4.54 -10.50 13.83
C GLY A 72 -3.68 -11.19 12.77
N ALA A 73 -3.81 -10.82 11.49
CA ALA A 73 -2.95 -11.34 10.44
C ALA A 73 -1.52 -10.78 10.50
N VAL A 74 -1.35 -9.51 10.85
CA VAL A 74 -0.01 -8.94 11.11
C VAL A 74 0.70 -9.68 12.23
N ASN A 75 -0.02 -10.07 13.28
CA ASN A 75 0.54 -10.82 14.40
C ASN A 75 1.00 -12.24 14.02
N MET A 76 0.49 -12.80 12.92
CA MET A 76 0.92 -14.11 12.39
C MET A 76 2.20 -14.04 11.56
N VAL A 77 2.62 -12.85 11.11
CA VAL A 77 3.92 -12.67 10.44
C VAL A 77 5.03 -12.93 11.46
N PRO A 78 6.05 -13.75 11.17
CA PRO A 78 7.16 -14.00 12.09
C PRO A 78 7.94 -12.73 12.43
N ASP A 79 8.54 -12.68 13.62
CA ASP A 79 9.54 -11.65 13.94
C ASP A 79 10.81 -11.89 13.12
N HIS A 80 11.51 -10.81 12.79
CA HIS A 80 12.70 -10.81 11.94
C HIS A 80 12.46 -11.51 10.59
N ASN A 81 11.25 -11.35 10.06
CA ASN A 81 10.81 -11.95 8.81
C ASN A 81 11.78 -11.63 7.67
N THR A 82 12.20 -12.64 6.92
CA THR A 82 13.12 -12.47 5.77
C THR A 82 12.46 -12.79 4.44
N LYS A 83 11.18 -13.19 4.42
CA LYS A 83 10.47 -13.55 3.18
C LYS A 83 9.20 -12.74 3.05
N ARG A 84 8.77 -12.43 1.82
CA ARG A 84 7.55 -11.65 1.66
C ARG A 84 6.34 -12.41 2.20
N VAL A 85 5.60 -11.80 3.12
CA VAL A 85 4.30 -12.29 3.59
C VAL A 85 3.18 -11.42 3.03
N LYS A 86 2.27 -12.04 2.30
CA LYS A 86 1.14 -11.42 1.62
C LYS A 86 -0.13 -11.61 2.43
N ILE A 87 -0.59 -10.53 3.05
CA ILE A 87 -1.86 -10.47 3.77
C ILE A 87 -2.93 -10.04 2.76
N VAL A 88 -3.74 -11.01 2.33
CA VAL A 88 -4.88 -10.81 1.42
C VAL A 88 -6.08 -10.41 2.24
N ILE A 89 -6.59 -9.20 2.03
CA ILE A 89 -7.70 -8.64 2.78
C ILE A 89 -8.94 -8.68 1.90
N LEU A 90 -9.89 -9.54 2.27
CA LEU A 90 -11.14 -9.68 1.52
C LEU A 90 -12.03 -8.43 1.70
N PRO A 91 -12.94 -8.15 0.75
CA PRO A 91 -13.83 -7.00 0.81
C PRO A 91 -14.53 -6.83 2.16
N GLY A 92 -14.53 -5.59 2.65
CA GLY A 92 -15.15 -5.21 3.91
C GLY A 92 -14.62 -3.88 4.46
N ILE A 93 -15.34 -3.36 5.45
CA ILE A 93 -14.90 -2.21 6.26
C ILE A 93 -14.35 -2.74 7.59
N TYR A 94 -13.04 -2.64 7.78
CA TYR A 94 -12.30 -3.07 8.96
C TYR A 94 -12.11 -1.87 9.89
N ARG A 95 -12.89 -1.86 10.98
CA ARG A 95 -12.85 -0.80 12.01
C ARG A 95 -11.87 -1.18 13.11
N GLU A 96 -10.59 -0.96 12.86
CA GLU A 96 -9.51 -1.32 13.77
C GLU A 96 -8.30 -0.41 13.55
N ARG A 97 -7.42 -0.35 14.55
CA ARG A 97 -6.08 0.21 14.40
C ARG A 97 -5.13 -0.91 14.03
N VAL A 98 -4.22 -0.64 13.09
CA VAL A 98 -3.22 -1.61 12.63
C VAL A 98 -1.83 -1.02 12.81
N HIS A 99 -0.94 -1.76 13.47
CA HIS A 99 0.46 -1.42 13.64
C HIS A 99 1.31 -2.56 13.10
N ILE A 100 2.13 -2.26 12.08
CA ILE A 100 3.10 -3.18 11.50
C ILE A 100 4.49 -2.75 11.99
N PRO A 101 5.06 -3.43 12.99
CA PRO A 101 6.30 -3.01 13.63
C PRO A 101 7.53 -3.24 12.74
N SER A 102 8.59 -2.50 13.00
CA SER A 102 9.86 -2.56 12.25
C SER A 102 10.53 -3.93 12.19
N HIS A 103 10.32 -4.77 13.21
CA HIS A 103 10.87 -6.13 13.25
C HIS A 103 10.10 -7.14 12.38
N LYS A 104 9.08 -6.72 11.61
CA LYS A 104 8.34 -7.58 10.66
C LYS A 104 8.42 -7.02 9.23
N PRO A 105 9.59 -6.97 8.58
CA PRO A 105 9.73 -6.41 7.23
C PRO A 105 9.10 -7.32 6.16
N TYR A 106 9.04 -6.85 4.92
CA TYR A 106 8.53 -7.56 3.75
C TYR A 106 7.04 -7.98 3.85
N VAL A 107 6.19 -7.10 4.39
CA VAL A 107 4.74 -7.33 4.44
C VAL A 107 4.04 -6.69 3.25
N SER A 108 3.14 -7.43 2.60
CA SER A 108 2.23 -6.90 1.58
C SER A 108 0.79 -6.95 2.03
N PHE A 109 0.08 -5.83 1.96
CA PHE A 109 -1.38 -5.78 2.06
C PHE A 109 -2.00 -5.79 0.67
N ILE A 110 -2.89 -6.75 0.41
CA ILE A 110 -3.46 -6.96 -0.93
C ILE A 110 -4.99 -7.01 -0.81
N GLY A 111 -5.66 -5.96 -1.27
CA GLY A 111 -7.11 -5.91 -1.47
C GLY A 111 -7.49 -6.06 -2.93
N ILE A 112 -8.79 -6.24 -3.20
CA ILE A 112 -9.32 -6.36 -4.57
C ILE A 112 -9.38 -4.98 -5.27
N GLN A 113 -9.93 -3.99 -4.58
CA GLN A 113 -10.08 -2.62 -5.05
C GLN A 113 -10.34 -1.68 -3.86
N PRO A 114 -9.84 -0.42 -3.88
CA PRO A 114 -9.96 0.48 -2.72
C PRO A 114 -11.41 0.73 -2.28
N SER A 115 -12.36 0.76 -3.22
CA SER A 115 -13.79 0.93 -2.93
C SER A 115 -14.42 -0.22 -2.13
N GLN A 116 -13.78 -1.38 -2.10
CA GLN A 116 -14.31 -2.59 -1.48
C GLN A 116 -13.60 -2.97 -0.18
N THR A 117 -12.36 -2.50 0.03
CA THR A 117 -11.54 -2.87 1.19
C THR A 117 -11.07 -1.61 1.90
N VAL A 118 -11.65 -1.33 3.07
CA VAL A 118 -11.42 -0.09 3.81
C VAL A 118 -10.94 -0.42 5.22
N ILE A 119 -9.77 0.09 5.60
CA ILE A 119 -9.27 0.09 6.98
C ILE A 119 -9.55 1.48 7.55
N THR A 120 -10.32 1.55 8.64
CA THR A 120 -10.82 2.82 9.14
C THR A 120 -10.81 2.90 10.66
N PHE A 121 -10.52 4.10 11.17
CA PHE A 121 -10.63 4.44 12.58
C PHE A 121 -10.97 5.94 12.72
N ASN A 122 -10.99 6.44 13.95
CA ASN A 122 -11.44 7.81 14.25
C ASN A 122 -10.71 8.45 15.44
N ALA A 123 -9.41 8.22 15.57
CA ALA A 123 -8.59 8.85 16.60
C ALA A 123 -8.10 10.23 16.14
N LYS A 124 -8.09 11.21 17.06
CA LYS A 124 -7.54 12.56 16.86
C LYS A 124 -6.54 12.95 17.94
N ALA A 125 -5.70 13.94 17.67
CA ALA A 125 -4.56 14.30 18.52
C ALA A 125 -4.97 14.69 19.96
N SER A 126 -6.16 15.27 20.13
CA SER A 126 -6.73 15.65 21.42
C SER A 126 -7.31 14.49 22.23
N ASP A 127 -7.51 13.31 21.65
CA ASP A 127 -7.95 12.13 22.38
C ASP A 127 -6.90 11.72 23.42
N LYS A 128 -7.37 11.05 24.48
CA LYS A 128 -6.50 10.62 25.59
C LYS A 128 -6.25 9.12 25.51
N ASP A 129 -5.02 8.73 25.82
CA ASP A 129 -4.69 7.33 26.09
C ASP A 129 -5.16 6.88 27.49
N ALA A 130 -4.90 5.62 27.81
CA ALA A 130 -5.28 5.01 29.09
C ALA A 130 -4.67 5.71 30.32
N ASN A 131 -3.56 6.44 30.14
CA ASN A 131 -2.89 7.18 31.21
C ASN A 131 -3.37 8.64 31.27
N GLY A 132 -4.33 9.03 30.43
CA GLY A 132 -4.89 10.38 30.38
C GLY A 132 -4.05 11.37 29.56
N ASN A 133 -2.98 10.92 28.91
CA ASN A 133 -2.13 11.77 28.08
C ASN A 133 -2.74 11.92 26.69
N GLN A 134 -2.59 13.09 26.08
CA GLN A 134 -3.01 13.28 24.69
C GLN A 134 -2.25 12.34 23.75
N LEU A 135 -2.95 11.85 22.72
CA LEU A 135 -2.32 11.04 21.68
C LEU A 135 -1.26 11.84 20.94
N ASN A 136 -1.51 13.12 20.66
CA ASN A 136 -0.78 13.93 19.67
C ASN A 136 -0.90 13.31 18.25
N THR A 137 -0.57 14.08 17.20
CA THR A 137 -0.75 13.66 15.80
C THR A 137 -0.18 12.28 15.51
N GLY A 138 1.07 12.02 15.91
CA GLY A 138 1.78 10.79 15.55
C GLY A 138 1.12 9.49 16.04
N ARG A 139 0.32 9.54 17.12
CA ARG A 139 -0.36 8.36 17.68
C ARG A 139 -1.82 8.25 17.24
N THR A 140 -2.27 9.07 16.28
CA THR A 140 -3.65 9.02 15.75
C THR A 140 -3.84 8.07 14.57
N ALA A 141 -2.74 7.57 14.00
CA ALA A 141 -2.77 6.76 12.78
C ALA A 141 -3.73 5.56 12.89
N THR A 142 -4.65 5.45 11.92
CA THR A 142 -5.44 4.24 11.70
C THR A 142 -4.52 3.07 11.36
N VAL A 143 -3.58 3.28 10.44
CA VAL A 143 -2.52 2.32 10.13
C VAL A 143 -1.14 2.95 10.32
N GLU A 144 -0.30 2.32 11.14
CA GLU A 144 1.09 2.70 11.35
C GLU A 144 2.01 1.60 10.80
N VAL A 145 2.91 1.99 9.90
CA VAL A 145 3.80 1.09 9.18
C VAL A 145 5.25 1.48 9.48
N GLU A 146 5.93 0.65 10.26
CA GLU A 146 7.37 0.73 10.51
C GLU A 146 8.15 -0.35 9.74
N SER A 147 7.46 -1.28 9.10
CA SER A 147 8.05 -2.37 8.31
C SER A 147 8.72 -1.86 7.04
N ASP A 148 10.01 -2.13 6.89
CA ASP A 148 10.73 -1.96 5.62
C ASP A 148 10.16 -2.86 4.52
N TYR A 149 10.29 -2.43 3.27
CA TYR A 149 9.82 -3.14 2.08
C TYR A 149 8.30 -3.42 2.06
N PHE A 150 7.53 -2.59 2.79
CA PHE A 150 6.08 -2.69 2.85
C PHE A 150 5.46 -2.42 1.49
N CYS A 151 4.39 -3.16 1.20
CA CYS A 151 3.61 -3.01 -0.02
C CYS A 151 2.13 -2.92 0.32
N ALA A 152 1.39 -2.06 -0.37
CA ALA A 152 -0.06 -2.06 -0.29
C ALA A 152 -0.71 -1.85 -1.66
N THR A 153 -1.75 -2.61 -1.95
CA THR A 153 -2.57 -2.38 -3.14
C THR A 153 -4.04 -2.65 -2.93
N GLY A 154 -4.89 -1.91 -3.65
CA GLY A 154 -6.32 -2.19 -3.72
C GLY A 154 -7.06 -1.93 -2.41
N ILE A 155 -6.55 -1.04 -1.56
CA ILE A 155 -7.01 -0.79 -0.20
C ILE A 155 -7.21 0.71 0.02
N THR A 156 -8.20 1.05 0.84
CA THR A 156 -8.38 2.38 1.41
C THR A 156 -7.92 2.42 2.86
N PHE A 157 -7.05 3.37 3.20
CA PHE A 157 -6.71 3.77 4.56
C PHE A 157 -7.51 5.02 4.91
N GLN A 158 -8.22 5.01 6.03
CA GLN A 158 -9.13 6.10 6.38
C GLN A 158 -9.04 6.50 7.85
N ASN A 159 -9.08 7.80 8.10
CA ASN A 159 -9.45 8.36 9.39
C ASN A 159 -10.72 9.21 9.22
N THR A 160 -11.74 8.92 10.01
CA THR A 160 -13.09 9.52 9.85
C THR A 160 -13.33 10.76 10.72
N VAL A 161 -12.30 11.26 11.41
CA VAL A 161 -12.41 12.51 12.16
C VAL A 161 -12.69 13.66 11.19
N VAL A 162 -13.78 14.38 11.45
CA VAL A 162 -14.14 15.60 10.73
C VAL A 162 -13.72 16.79 11.58
N ALA A 163 -12.95 17.71 10.99
CA ALA A 163 -12.54 18.93 11.67
C ALA A 163 -13.75 19.85 11.93
N GLU A 164 -13.91 20.27 13.19
CA GLU A 164 -14.89 21.28 13.59
C GLU A 164 -14.24 22.67 13.57
N SER A 165 -14.96 23.72 13.15
CA SER A 165 -14.41 25.08 12.96
C SER A 165 -13.77 25.71 14.21
N LYS A 166 -13.95 25.13 15.40
CA LYS A 166 -13.34 25.57 16.66
C LYS A 166 -12.63 24.44 17.42
N GLY A 167 -12.52 23.26 16.81
CA GLY A 167 -11.88 22.09 17.42
C GLY A 167 -10.37 22.29 17.53
N LYS A 168 -9.80 22.09 18.72
CA LYS A 168 -8.35 22.01 18.92
C LYS A 168 -7.92 20.54 18.93
N GLY A 169 -6.75 20.24 18.36
CA GLY A 169 -6.22 18.87 18.36
C GLY A 169 -7.04 17.92 17.47
N MET A 170 -7.45 18.40 16.29
CA MET A 170 -8.28 17.64 15.32
C MET A 170 -7.44 16.89 14.28
N GLN A 171 -6.11 16.96 14.35
CA GLN A 171 -5.19 16.19 13.52
C GLN A 171 -5.50 14.69 13.65
N ALA A 172 -5.62 14.00 12.52
CA ALA A 172 -6.15 12.65 12.48
C ALA A 172 -5.60 11.87 11.29
N VAL A 173 -4.55 11.09 11.56
CA VAL A 173 -3.79 10.37 10.53
C VAL A 173 -4.52 9.12 10.06
N ALA A 174 -4.67 8.96 8.75
CA ALA A 174 -5.18 7.73 8.12
C ALA A 174 -4.07 6.69 7.96
N LEU A 175 -2.89 7.10 7.49
CA LEU A 175 -1.71 6.24 7.43
C LEU A 175 -0.46 7.00 7.84
N LYS A 176 0.35 6.39 8.71
CA LYS A 176 1.72 6.81 9.02
C LYS A 176 2.69 5.76 8.51
N ILE A 177 3.70 6.19 7.76
CA ILE A 177 4.77 5.32 7.24
C ILE A 177 6.14 5.85 7.70
N THR A 178 6.97 4.95 8.21
CA THR A 178 8.35 5.21 8.66
C THR A 178 9.32 4.12 8.17
N GLY A 179 8.81 2.94 7.78
CA GLY A 179 9.63 1.86 7.21
C GLY A 179 10.13 2.22 5.80
N ASP A 180 11.39 1.90 5.51
CA ASP A 180 12.05 2.30 4.27
C ASP A 180 11.66 1.41 3.07
N LYS A 181 11.75 1.96 1.86
CA LYS A 181 11.47 1.30 0.58
C LYS A 181 10.05 0.73 0.48
N ALA A 182 9.03 1.57 0.72
CA ALA A 182 7.63 1.16 0.64
C ALA A 182 7.00 1.48 -0.73
N VAL A 183 6.05 0.65 -1.17
CA VAL A 183 5.26 0.88 -2.40
C VAL A 183 3.77 0.82 -2.11
N PHE A 184 3.06 1.84 -2.55
CA PHE A 184 1.60 1.90 -2.54
C PHE A 184 1.11 1.96 -3.98
N PHE A 185 0.27 0.99 -4.38
CA PHE A 185 -0.25 0.89 -5.74
C PHE A 185 -1.77 0.85 -5.75
N ASN A 186 -2.43 1.82 -6.42
CA ASN A 186 -3.89 1.85 -6.49
C ASN A 186 -4.52 1.75 -5.09
N ALA A 187 -4.11 2.64 -4.19
CA ALA A 187 -4.59 2.75 -2.82
C ALA A 187 -5.21 4.13 -2.58
N ASN A 188 -6.15 4.22 -1.64
CA ASN A 188 -6.76 5.48 -1.24
C ASN A 188 -6.35 5.86 0.18
N PHE A 189 -6.16 7.15 0.43
CA PHE A 189 -5.87 7.72 1.74
C PHE A 189 -6.89 8.81 2.01
N LEU A 190 -7.80 8.58 2.94
CA LEU A 190 -8.95 9.45 3.18
C LEU A 190 -8.90 10.01 4.60
N GLY A 191 -8.97 11.32 4.76
CA GLY A 191 -8.95 11.96 6.07
C GLY A 191 -9.33 13.43 6.03
N GLY A 192 -9.17 14.09 7.17
CA GLY A 192 -9.35 15.53 7.31
C GLY A 192 -8.00 16.23 7.36
N GLN A 193 -7.59 16.63 8.57
CA GLN A 193 -6.29 17.22 8.82
C GLN A 193 -5.25 16.11 9.09
N ASP A 194 -4.04 16.26 8.54
CA ASP A 194 -2.91 15.34 8.70
C ASP A 194 -3.18 13.92 8.15
N THR A 195 -3.84 13.77 6.98
CA THR A 195 -4.26 12.46 6.45
C THR A 195 -3.12 11.45 6.28
N LEU A 196 -2.06 11.77 5.54
CA LEU A 196 -0.93 10.90 5.25
C LEU A 196 0.33 11.44 5.92
N TYR A 197 0.79 10.74 6.96
CA TYR A 197 2.05 11.04 7.63
C TYR A 197 3.18 10.24 6.99
N ASP A 198 3.77 10.81 5.94
CA ASP A 198 4.90 10.30 5.19
C ASP A 198 6.24 10.61 5.91
N SER A 199 6.42 9.98 7.08
CA SER A 199 7.34 10.44 8.12
C SER A 199 8.81 10.39 7.69
N GLU A 200 9.33 9.22 7.33
CA GLU A 200 10.74 8.97 7.00
C GLU A 200 10.83 7.76 6.06
N GLY A 201 11.94 7.64 5.31
CA GLY A 201 12.16 6.54 4.36
C GLY A 201 12.03 6.97 2.90
N SER A 202 12.08 5.98 2.00
CA SER A 202 11.93 6.17 0.56
C SER A 202 10.68 5.45 0.07
N HIS A 203 9.69 6.18 -0.44
CA HIS A 203 8.39 5.60 -0.80
C HIS A 203 7.97 5.92 -2.23
N TYR A 204 7.18 5.03 -2.80
CA TYR A 204 6.57 5.23 -4.12
C TYR A 204 5.07 5.02 -4.06
N PHE A 205 4.33 6.08 -4.38
CA PHE A 205 2.87 6.09 -4.43
C PHE A 205 2.43 6.14 -5.90
N TYR A 206 2.02 5.01 -6.45
CA TYR A 206 1.61 4.90 -7.84
C TYR A 206 0.10 4.67 -7.98
N ARG A 207 -0.56 5.55 -8.74
CA ARG A 207 -2.02 5.55 -8.96
C ARG A 207 -2.82 5.59 -7.66
N CYS A 208 -2.30 6.29 -6.64
CA CYS A 208 -2.96 6.45 -5.36
C CYS A 208 -3.81 7.73 -5.34
N PHE A 209 -4.93 7.69 -4.64
CA PHE A 209 -5.79 8.84 -4.38
C PHE A 209 -5.62 9.29 -2.93
N ILE A 210 -5.36 10.57 -2.70
CA ILE A 210 -5.16 11.14 -1.37
C ILE A 210 -6.13 12.31 -1.20
N GLU A 211 -6.92 12.27 -0.14
CA GLU A 211 -7.93 13.27 0.21
C GLU A 211 -7.70 13.78 1.62
N GLY A 212 -7.74 15.10 1.77
CA GLY A 212 -7.72 15.78 3.06
C GLY A 212 -7.91 17.29 2.93
N ARG A 213 -7.71 17.99 4.04
CA ARG A 213 -7.98 19.43 4.17
C ARG A 213 -6.72 20.23 4.49
N VAL A 214 -6.12 20.01 5.67
CA VAL A 214 -4.96 20.77 6.16
C VAL A 214 -3.79 19.81 6.34
N ASP A 215 -2.62 20.17 5.81
CA ASP A 215 -1.38 19.38 5.89
C ASP A 215 -1.60 17.88 5.58
N PHE A 216 -2.45 17.60 4.60
CA PHE A 216 -2.96 16.24 4.38
C PHE A 216 -1.91 15.25 3.85
N ILE A 217 -0.75 15.75 3.39
CA ILE A 217 0.48 14.98 3.21
C ILE A 217 1.61 15.75 3.91
N PHE A 218 2.29 15.11 4.86
CA PHE A 218 3.35 15.75 5.65
C PHE A 218 4.39 14.74 6.14
N GLY A 219 5.61 15.22 6.44
CA GLY A 219 6.68 14.39 7.00
C GLY A 219 8.05 14.77 6.43
N LYS A 220 8.99 13.82 6.37
CA LYS A 220 10.38 14.03 5.92
C LYS A 220 10.86 12.96 4.94
N ALA A 221 9.98 12.06 4.49
CA ALA A 221 10.35 10.99 3.58
C ALA A 221 10.77 11.51 2.20
N ARG A 222 11.55 10.69 1.49
CA ARG A 222 11.94 10.89 0.10
C ARG A 222 10.98 10.11 -0.79
N SER A 223 9.85 10.73 -1.12
CA SER A 223 8.75 10.05 -1.79
C SER A 223 8.50 10.55 -3.20
N LEU A 224 8.15 9.62 -4.09
CA LEU A 224 7.64 9.91 -5.43
C LEU A 224 6.15 9.58 -5.48
N TYR A 225 5.35 10.56 -5.89
CA TYR A 225 3.91 10.42 -6.12
C TYR A 225 3.65 10.50 -7.62
N GLU A 226 3.06 9.46 -8.19
CA GLU A 226 2.82 9.33 -9.63
C GLU A 226 1.41 8.77 -9.91
N GLY A 227 0.67 9.39 -10.81
CA GLY A 227 -0.64 8.89 -11.26
C GLY A 227 -1.84 9.54 -10.56
N LYS A 228 -2.93 8.77 -10.45
CA LYS A 228 -4.33 9.23 -10.42
C LYS A 228 -4.70 10.25 -9.30
N TYR A 229 -4.99 11.48 -9.71
CA TYR A 229 -5.69 12.59 -9.01
C TYR A 229 -5.44 12.79 -7.50
N ILE A 230 -4.83 13.93 -7.15
CA ILE A 230 -4.87 14.52 -5.80
C ILE A 230 -6.02 15.54 -5.80
N TRP A 231 -6.95 15.46 -4.84
CA TRP A 231 -8.05 16.42 -4.72
C TRP A 231 -7.94 17.19 -3.41
N GLU A 232 -8.00 18.51 -3.51
CA GLU A 232 -8.05 19.44 -2.38
C GLU A 232 -9.50 19.95 -2.25
N GLU A 233 -10.16 19.67 -1.12
CA GLU A 233 -11.49 20.24 -0.85
C GLU A 233 -11.32 21.51 0.00
N LEU A 234 -11.35 22.67 -0.66
CA LEU A 234 -11.42 24.04 -0.10
C LEU A 234 -10.17 24.53 0.66
N GLY A 235 -9.18 24.99 -0.12
CA GLY A 235 -8.13 25.98 0.14
C GLY A 235 -7.52 26.11 1.54
N VAL A 236 -6.37 25.47 1.80
CA VAL A 236 -5.43 25.82 2.90
C VAL A 236 -3.96 25.42 2.58
N HIS A 237 -3.03 26.27 3.05
CA HIS A 237 -1.56 26.21 3.01
C HIS A 237 -0.87 24.86 3.30
N ILE A 238 0.16 24.52 2.49
CA ILE A 238 1.17 23.47 2.75
C ILE A 238 2.35 24.09 3.52
N GLN A 239 2.75 23.54 4.68
CA GLN A 239 3.92 24.03 5.44
C GLN A 239 5.28 23.38 5.06
N GLU A 240 6.19 24.26 4.65
CA GLU A 240 7.67 24.32 4.51
C GLU A 240 8.66 23.14 4.76
N GLN A 241 8.31 21.94 5.25
CA GLN A 241 9.35 20.99 5.73
C GLN A 241 9.60 19.69 4.94
N SER A 242 8.93 19.46 3.80
CA SER A 242 9.19 18.25 3.01
C SER A 242 9.44 18.57 1.54
N THR A 243 10.56 18.07 1.00
CA THR A 243 10.85 18.09 -0.43
C THR A 243 10.02 16.99 -1.10
N PHE A 244 8.86 17.33 -1.64
CA PHE A 244 8.08 16.40 -2.44
C PHE A 244 8.39 16.64 -3.93
N THR A 245 8.71 15.57 -4.65
CA THR A 245 8.67 15.59 -6.12
C THR A 245 7.34 15.00 -6.54
N VAL A 246 6.47 15.84 -7.08
CA VAL A 246 5.23 15.34 -7.67
C VAL A 246 5.39 15.31 -9.18
N VAL A 247 5.26 14.12 -9.76
CA VAL A 247 5.31 13.93 -11.20
C VAL A 247 3.91 13.52 -11.64
N TRP A 248 3.21 14.44 -12.29
CA TRP A 248 1.94 14.16 -12.96
C TRP A 248 2.21 14.02 -14.46
N THR A 249 1.50 13.09 -15.10
CA THR A 249 1.38 13.04 -16.56
C THR A 249 -0.07 13.33 -16.91
N ILE A 250 -0.33 14.46 -17.56
CA ILE A 250 -1.62 14.74 -18.18
C ILE A 250 -1.63 13.94 -19.50
N SER A 251 -2.42 12.86 -19.54
CA SER A 251 -2.72 12.19 -20.81
C SER A 251 -4.04 12.73 -21.33
N SER A 252 -3.99 13.77 -22.16
CA SER A 252 -5.12 14.14 -23.01
C SER A 252 -5.08 13.26 -24.25
N ASN A 253 -6.04 12.34 -24.38
CA ASN A 253 -6.16 11.53 -25.59
C ASN A 253 -7.32 12.09 -26.42
N GLN A 254 -7.02 13.02 -27.33
CA GLN A 254 -7.97 13.45 -28.36
C GLN A 254 -7.50 12.93 -29.72
N LYS A 255 -8.36 12.11 -30.33
CA LYS A 255 -8.25 11.72 -31.73
C LYS A 255 -8.40 12.98 -32.59
N ASP A 256 -7.30 13.43 -33.16
CA ASP A 256 -7.15 13.69 -34.58
C ASP A 256 -5.70 14.11 -34.82
N GLY A 257 -5.10 13.56 -35.88
CA GLY A 257 -3.65 13.52 -36.05
C GLY A 257 -2.96 14.89 -35.96
N MET A 258 -2.22 15.10 -34.88
CA MET A 258 -0.95 15.84 -34.82
C MET A 258 -0.18 15.40 -33.56
N THR A 259 1.15 15.44 -33.69
CA THR A 259 2.25 15.08 -32.79
C THR A 259 1.95 14.81 -31.30
N LEU A 260 2.41 13.66 -30.80
CA LEU A 260 2.62 13.38 -29.38
C LEU A 260 3.59 14.42 -28.79
N ASP A 261 3.09 15.37 -28.01
CA ASP A 261 3.92 16.14 -27.11
C ASP A 261 3.63 15.68 -25.68
N THR A 262 4.52 14.83 -25.15
CA THR A 262 4.43 14.36 -23.77
C THR A 262 5.10 15.44 -22.92
N GLN A 263 4.34 16.42 -22.46
CA GLN A 263 4.87 17.43 -21.55
C GLN A 263 5.09 16.78 -20.18
N LYS A 264 6.33 16.37 -19.92
CA LYS A 264 6.82 15.94 -18.61
C LYS A 264 7.15 17.20 -17.82
N GLU A 265 6.25 17.63 -16.96
CA GLU A 265 6.53 18.75 -16.06
C GLU A 265 7.10 18.20 -14.73
N GLU A 266 8.42 18.22 -14.59
CA GLU A 266 9.09 17.99 -13.31
C GLU A 266 9.11 19.30 -12.52
N ARG A 267 8.26 19.45 -11.51
CA ARG A 267 8.42 20.54 -10.54
C ARG A 267 9.12 20.02 -9.29
N ARG A 268 10.33 20.54 -9.05
CA ARG A 268 11.00 20.45 -7.76
C ARG A 268 10.56 21.65 -6.94
N PHE A 269 9.75 21.42 -5.91
CA PHE A 269 9.39 22.48 -4.97
C PHE A 269 10.53 22.61 -3.95
N GLY A 270 11.32 23.68 -4.09
CA GLY A 270 12.30 24.11 -3.08
C GLY A 270 11.61 24.94 -1.99
N SER A 271 12.27 25.09 -0.85
CA SER A 271 11.80 25.87 0.30
C SER A 271 11.37 27.29 -0.10
N GLY A 272 10.06 27.51 -0.20
CA GLY A 272 9.48 28.81 -0.49
C GLY A 272 7.97 28.71 -0.63
N ASN A 273 7.26 29.52 0.15
CA ASN A 273 5.80 29.65 0.15
C ASN A 273 5.27 29.78 -1.29
N THR A 274 4.71 28.70 -1.81
CA THR A 274 3.93 28.70 -3.06
C THR A 274 2.69 27.87 -2.81
N ALA A 275 1.54 28.55 -2.83
CA ALA A 275 0.26 27.88 -2.95
C ALA A 275 0.27 27.06 -4.24
N VAL A 276 -0.16 25.81 -4.18
CA VAL A 276 -0.36 24.98 -5.38
C VAL A 276 -1.79 25.22 -5.82
N GLU A 277 -1.97 26.09 -6.81
CA GLU A 277 -3.24 26.20 -7.53
C GLU A 277 -3.28 25.07 -8.57
N VAL A 278 -4.19 24.12 -8.39
CA VAL A 278 -4.49 23.11 -9.43
C VAL A 278 -5.53 23.75 -10.35
N GLU A 279 -5.09 24.27 -11.49
CA GLU A 279 -6.03 24.69 -12.54
C GLU A 279 -6.77 23.47 -13.09
N ASP A 280 -8.10 23.49 -13.01
CA ASP A 280 -8.99 22.45 -13.51
C ASP A 280 -9.22 22.66 -15.02
N PRO A 281 -8.72 21.78 -15.92
CA PRO A 281 -8.84 22.02 -17.36
C PRO A 281 -10.25 21.74 -17.91
N ILE A 282 -11.22 21.39 -17.07
CA ILE A 282 -12.53 20.87 -17.51
C ILE A 282 -13.62 21.97 -17.61
N HIS A 283 -13.27 23.25 -17.58
CA HIS A 283 -14.20 24.31 -17.99
C HIS A 283 -13.84 24.95 -19.33
N GLN A 284 -13.99 24.16 -20.40
CA GLN A 284 -14.44 24.68 -21.70
C GLN A 284 -15.06 23.56 -22.56
N ASP A 285 -16.30 23.82 -22.96
CA ASP A 285 -17.09 23.23 -24.05
C ASP A 285 -17.74 21.84 -23.91
N GLY A 286 -19.07 21.84 -23.98
CA GLY A 286 -19.91 20.64 -23.95
C GLY A 286 -20.01 19.91 -25.29
N TYR A 287 -20.38 18.63 -25.26
CA TYR A 287 -21.36 17.98 -26.15
C TYR A 287 -21.56 16.50 -25.75
N ARG A 288 -22.72 15.97 -26.17
CA ARG A 288 -23.40 14.72 -25.78
C ARG A 288 -22.66 13.41 -26.14
N GLY A 289 -22.71 12.46 -25.20
CA GLY A 289 -23.15 11.06 -25.36
C GLY A 289 -22.34 10.10 -26.25
N GLN A 290 -21.79 9.04 -25.65
CA GLN A 290 -21.85 7.64 -26.11
C GLN A 290 -21.14 6.69 -25.13
N SER A 291 -21.72 5.50 -24.93
CA SER A 291 -21.18 4.36 -24.16
C SER A 291 -20.06 3.65 -24.90
N TYR A 292 -19.05 3.03 -24.24
CA TYR A 292 -18.55 1.67 -24.54
C TYR A 292 -17.46 1.14 -23.55
N SER A 293 -17.37 -0.20 -23.53
CA SER A 293 -16.75 -1.20 -22.64
C SER A 293 -15.19 -1.27 -22.58
N PRO A 294 -14.57 -2.01 -21.62
CA PRO A 294 -13.15 -1.88 -21.26
C PRO A 294 -12.21 -2.85 -22.00
N MET A 295 -11.00 -2.40 -22.34
CA MET A 295 -9.88 -3.26 -22.74
C MET A 295 -8.64 -3.02 -21.86
N ARG A 296 -8.10 -4.12 -21.33
CA ARG A 296 -6.85 -4.21 -20.56
C ARG A 296 -5.63 -3.98 -21.46
N LYS A 297 -4.63 -3.25 -20.95
CA LYS A 297 -3.21 -3.44 -21.32
C LYS A 297 -2.33 -3.30 -20.08
N GLN A 298 -1.50 -4.30 -19.84
CA GLN A 298 -0.48 -4.37 -18.79
C GLN A 298 0.83 -3.81 -19.36
N GLY A 299 1.56 -3.02 -18.58
CA GLY A 299 2.93 -2.59 -18.87
C GLY A 299 3.81 -2.83 -17.64
N LEU A 300 4.99 -3.43 -17.85
CA LEU A 300 6.03 -3.55 -16.84
C LEU A 300 6.70 -2.19 -16.63
N PHE A 301 6.96 -1.83 -15.38
CA PHE A 301 7.85 -0.74 -14.99
C PHE A 301 8.89 -1.25 -13.99
N TRP A 302 10.12 -0.75 -14.10
CA TRP A 302 11.23 -0.95 -13.15
C TRP A 302 11.44 0.34 -12.37
N ILE A 303 11.55 0.26 -11.04
CA ILE A 303 11.81 1.41 -10.17
C ILE A 303 13.24 1.31 -9.66
N LYS A 304 14.05 2.34 -9.93
CA LYS A 304 15.34 2.55 -9.28
C LYS A 304 15.16 3.57 -8.18
N ILE A 305 15.15 3.11 -6.93
CA ILE A 305 15.15 3.96 -5.74
C ILE A 305 16.57 4.54 -5.60
N ILE A 306 16.71 5.87 -5.45
CA ILE A 306 17.99 6.58 -5.32
C ILE A 306 18.23 7.05 -3.89
#